data_AF-A0A556MRF3-F1
#
_entry.id   AF-A0A556MRF3-F1
#
_cell.length_a   1.000
_cell.length_b   1.000
_cell.length_c   1.000
_cell.angle_alpha   90.00
_cell.angle_beta   90.00
_cell.angle_gamma   90.00
#
_symmetry.space_group_name_H-M   'P 1'
#
loop_
_entity.id
_entity.type
_entity.pdbx_description
1 polymer ?
#
loop_
_entity_poly.entity_id
_entity_poly.type
_entity_poly.pdbx_seq_one_letter_code
_entity_poly.pdbx_strand_id
1 'polypeptide(L)'
;MKNLVGVVIVLSLVGGMVSCGAEEQEEKAPVGVDQKTPEYKAYDLVQNLQIVKDLKASAEAKNQTISLQLSKDLLNGKNGYYWFQVVQHVGTAKLVKMNVKVRENTFKVTILDDDNGADLSPEEYEAKYPVK
;
A
#
# COMPACT_ATOMS: atom_id res chain seq x y z
N MET A 1 -42.11 -5.96 40.41
CA MET A 1 -41.59 -4.74 39.73
C MET A 1 -41.09 -5.21 38.37
N LYS A 2 -41.92 -5.10 37.34
CA LYS A 2 -42.03 -3.96 36.41
C LYS A 2 -40.94 -4.03 35.31
N ASN A 3 -41.46 -4.32 34.11
CA ASN A 3 -41.02 -3.87 32.79
C ASN A 3 -40.05 -4.82 32.04
N LEU A 4 -40.45 -5.49 30.96
CA LEU A 4 -41.03 -5.08 29.66
C LEU A 4 -39.91 -4.98 28.58
N VAL A 5 -40.18 -5.62 27.43
CA VAL A 5 -39.73 -5.26 26.07
C VAL A 5 -38.29 -5.72 25.72
N GLY A 6 -38.00 -6.59 24.75
CA GLY A 6 -38.78 -7.11 23.63
C GLY A 6 -38.78 -6.17 22.43
N VAL A 7 -37.71 -6.10 21.63
CA VAL A 7 -37.75 -5.52 20.27
C VAL A 7 -36.75 -6.22 19.34
N VAL A 8 -37.29 -7.14 18.52
CA VAL A 8 -36.91 -7.26 17.10
C VAL A 8 -37.43 -6.01 16.41
N ILE A 9 -36.61 -5.31 15.61
CA ILE A 9 -36.95 -4.25 14.61
C ILE A 9 -35.62 -3.50 14.37
N VAL A 10 -35.14 -3.19 13.16
CA VAL A 10 -35.67 -3.33 11.81
C VAL A 10 -34.48 -3.22 10.87
N LEU A 11 -34.49 -4.05 9.84
CA LEU A 11 -33.71 -3.84 8.62
C LEU A 11 -34.22 -2.53 8.00
N SER A 12 -33.55 -1.42 8.30
CA SER A 12 -33.87 -0.14 7.66
C SER A 12 -33.37 -0.16 6.22
N LEU A 13 -34.16 -0.80 5.35
CA LEU A 13 -34.31 -0.42 3.96
C LEU A 13 -34.81 1.02 3.93
N VAL A 14 -33.87 1.98 4.00
CA VAL A 14 -34.14 3.34 3.56
C VAL A 14 -33.74 3.38 2.09
N GLY A 15 -34.76 3.22 1.25
CA GLY A 15 -34.71 3.75 -0.10
C GLY A 15 -34.53 5.26 -0.03
N GLY A 16 -33.50 5.74 -0.71
CA GLY A 16 -33.30 7.14 -1.03
C GLY A 16 -32.82 7.21 -2.46
N MET A 17 -33.75 7.24 -3.41
CA MET A 17 -33.45 7.80 -4.73
C MET A 17 -33.10 9.26 -4.49
N VAL A 18 -31.81 9.59 -4.54
CA VAL A 18 -31.33 10.96 -4.61
C VAL A 18 -30.37 11.02 -5.78
N SER A 19 -30.86 11.70 -6.81
CA SER A 19 -30.13 12.30 -7.90
C SER A 19 -28.84 13.00 -7.43
N CYS A 20 -27.88 13.08 -8.36
CA CYS A 20 -26.63 13.83 -8.32
C CYS A 20 -25.46 13.19 -7.56
N GLY A 21 -24.45 12.78 -8.35
CA GLY A 21 -23.07 12.64 -7.91
C GLY A 21 -22.84 11.49 -6.95
N ALA A 22 -22.68 10.29 -7.50
CA ALA A 22 -21.81 9.34 -6.84
C ALA A 22 -20.40 9.96 -6.87
N GLU A 23 -20.06 10.73 -5.85
CA GLU A 23 -18.68 10.79 -5.39
C GLU A 23 -18.35 9.34 -5.03
N GLU A 24 -17.63 8.69 -5.95
CA GLU A 24 -16.92 7.46 -5.68
C GLU A 24 -16.25 7.65 -4.33
N GLN A 25 -16.67 6.84 -3.36
CA GLN A 25 -15.98 6.76 -2.09
C GLN A 25 -14.53 6.45 -2.41
N GLU A 26 -13.69 7.49 -2.33
CA GLU A 26 -12.23 7.36 -2.33
C GLU A 26 -11.92 6.37 -1.22
N GLU A 27 -11.70 5.13 -1.62
CA GLU A 27 -11.18 4.08 -0.77
C GLU A 27 -9.88 4.66 -0.20
N LYS A 28 -9.90 5.01 1.09
CA LYS A 28 -8.73 5.59 1.76
C LYS A 28 -7.56 4.66 1.48
N ALA A 29 -6.56 5.20 0.79
CA ALA A 29 -5.40 4.43 0.38
C ALA A 29 -4.81 3.68 1.60
N PRO A 30 -4.34 2.43 1.44
CA PRO A 30 -3.76 1.62 2.51
C PRO A 30 -2.60 2.29 3.26
N VAL A 31 -2.02 3.33 2.65
CA VAL A 31 -1.01 4.21 3.23
C VAL A 31 -1.72 5.52 3.52
N GLY A 32 -1.68 5.97 4.79
CA GLY A 32 -2.38 7.17 5.27
C GLY A 32 -1.84 8.50 4.73
N VAL A 33 -1.74 8.62 3.41
CA VAL A 33 -1.36 9.79 2.63
C VAL A 33 -2.57 10.30 1.87
N ASP A 34 -2.68 11.63 1.73
CA ASP A 34 -3.75 12.28 0.98
C ASP A 34 -3.50 12.10 -0.52
N GLN A 35 -4.54 11.75 -1.28
CA GLN A 35 -4.44 11.40 -2.70
C GLN A 35 -3.87 12.53 -3.58
N LYS A 36 -3.92 13.77 -3.10
CA LYS A 36 -3.41 14.94 -3.82
C LYS A 36 -1.95 15.26 -3.53
N THR A 37 -1.27 14.45 -2.70
CA THR A 37 0.11 14.74 -2.31
C THR A 37 1.13 14.02 -3.18
N PRO A 38 2.34 14.59 -3.34
CA PRO A 38 3.45 13.92 -3.99
C PRO A 38 3.79 12.53 -3.41
N GLU A 39 3.59 12.34 -2.11
CA GLU A 39 3.76 11.06 -1.42
C GLU A 39 2.78 10.01 -1.94
N TYR A 40 1.52 10.38 -2.19
CA TYR A 40 0.54 9.48 -2.77
C TYR A 40 0.90 9.14 -4.22
N LYS A 41 1.36 10.10 -5.02
CA LYS A 41 1.86 9.80 -6.37
C LYS A 41 3.03 8.81 -6.33
N ALA A 42 3.96 8.97 -5.38
CA ALA A 42 5.06 8.03 -5.20
C ALA A 42 4.57 6.65 -4.74
N TYR A 43 3.59 6.61 -3.83
CA TYR A 43 2.92 5.39 -3.40
C TYR A 43 2.26 4.67 -4.59
N ASP A 44 1.54 5.42 -5.43
CA ASP A 44 0.84 4.89 -6.59
C ASP A 44 1.81 4.24 -7.60
N LEU A 45 2.98 4.86 -7.81
CA LEU A 45 4.04 4.28 -8.63
C LEU A 45 4.54 2.96 -8.03
N VAL A 46 4.82 2.91 -6.73
CA VAL A 46 5.36 1.71 -6.07
C VAL A 46 4.34 0.57 -6.05
N GLN A 47 3.07 0.84 -5.74
CA GLN A 47 2.04 -0.21 -5.71
C GLN A 47 1.77 -0.83 -7.08
N ASN A 48 2.09 -0.10 -8.15
CA ASN A 48 1.86 -0.52 -9.52
C ASN A 48 3.05 -1.22 -10.19
N LEU A 49 4.21 -1.28 -9.53
CA LEU A 49 5.36 -2.05 -10.01
C LEU A 49 5.01 -3.54 -10.18
N GLN A 50 5.51 -4.17 -11.24
CA GLN A 50 5.21 -5.56 -11.53
C GLN A 50 5.72 -6.48 -10.41
N ILE A 51 6.96 -6.31 -9.95
CA ILE A 51 7.50 -7.03 -8.78
C ILE A 51 6.61 -6.94 -7.53
N VAL A 52 5.98 -5.79 -7.28
CA VAL A 52 5.09 -5.62 -6.11
C VAL A 52 3.79 -6.38 -6.29
N LYS A 53 3.24 -6.38 -7.51
CA LYS A 53 2.05 -7.17 -7.87
C LYS A 53 2.34 -8.67 -7.76
N ASP A 54 3.49 -9.11 -8.24
CA ASP A 54 3.90 -10.51 -8.17
C ASP A 54 4.12 -10.96 -6.72
N LEU A 55 4.76 -10.11 -5.89
CA LEU A 55 4.89 -10.36 -4.45
C LEU A 55 3.53 -10.47 -3.76
N LYS A 56 2.57 -9.59 -4.09
CA LYS A 56 1.19 -9.65 -3.57
C LYS A 56 0.54 -10.99 -3.95
N ALA A 57 0.58 -11.36 -5.22
CA ALA A 57 0.01 -12.62 -5.70
C ALA A 57 0.65 -13.87 -5.04
N SER A 58 1.99 -13.90 -4.92
CA SER A 58 2.71 -15.02 -4.26
C SER A 58 2.41 -15.10 -2.76
N ALA A 59 2.17 -13.97 -2.09
CA ALA A 59 1.75 -13.94 -0.69
C ALA A 59 0.29 -14.39 -0.53
N GLU A 60 -0.62 -13.91 -1.38
CA GLU A 60 -2.03 -14.28 -1.36
C GLU A 60 -2.24 -15.78 -1.57
N ALA A 61 -1.48 -16.40 -2.48
CA ALA A 61 -1.47 -17.85 -2.69
C ALA A 61 -1.10 -18.66 -1.42
N LYS A 62 -0.46 -18.01 -0.44
CA LYS A 62 -0.04 -18.59 0.85
C LYS A 62 -0.88 -18.08 2.02
N ASN A 63 -2.02 -17.43 1.76
CA ASN A 63 -2.87 -16.77 2.77
C ASN A 63 -2.11 -15.71 3.59
N GLN A 64 -1.21 -14.97 2.94
CA GLN A 64 -0.39 -13.90 3.51
C GLN A 64 -0.70 -12.59 2.79
N THR A 65 -0.24 -11.46 3.34
CA THR A 65 -0.50 -10.15 2.74
C THR A 65 0.79 -9.35 2.56
N ILE A 66 0.80 -8.46 1.56
CA ILE A 66 1.84 -7.48 1.33
C ILE A 66 1.25 -6.09 1.55
N SER A 67 1.92 -5.28 2.37
CA SER A 67 1.61 -3.86 2.56
C SER A 67 2.80 -3.00 2.14
N LEU A 68 2.55 -1.83 1.58
CA LEU A 68 3.57 -0.80 1.45
C LEU A 68 3.56 0.08 2.69
N GLN A 69 4.74 0.34 3.23
CA GLN A 69 4.90 1.24 4.37
C GLN A 69 5.82 2.37 3.96
N LEU A 70 5.30 3.60 4.03
CA LEU A 70 6.10 4.80 3.87
C LEU A 70 7.00 4.94 5.10
N SER A 71 8.32 4.81 4.91
CA SER A 71 9.29 4.83 6.02
C SER A 71 9.70 6.25 6.38
N LYS A 72 9.22 6.75 7.52
CA LYS A 72 9.51 8.12 7.99
C LYS A 72 10.94 8.34 8.45
N ASP A 73 11.62 7.29 8.90
CA ASP A 73 13.01 7.38 9.37
C ASP A 73 13.97 7.68 8.21
N LEU A 74 13.58 7.31 6.98
CA LEU A 74 14.25 7.67 5.74
C LEU A 74 13.67 8.93 5.08
N LEU A 75 12.51 9.41 5.55
CA LEU A 75 11.85 10.68 5.16
C LEU A 75 12.34 11.89 5.98
N ASN A 76 13.51 11.82 6.63
CA ASN A 76 14.22 13.06 6.95
C ASN A 76 14.57 13.70 5.60
N GLY A 77 13.63 14.53 5.09
CA GLY A 77 13.51 15.12 3.76
C GLY A 77 14.64 16.09 3.41
N LYS A 78 15.87 15.64 3.60
CA LYS A 78 17.11 16.30 3.20
C LYS A 78 17.77 15.57 2.02
N ASN A 79 17.28 14.39 1.62
CA ASN A 79 17.90 13.59 0.54
C ASN A 79 17.11 13.50 -0.77
N GLY A 80 15.88 14.03 -0.83
CA GLY A 80 15.10 14.14 -2.07
C GLY A 80 14.45 12.83 -2.56
N TYR A 81 14.01 11.96 -1.64
CA TYR A 81 13.38 10.67 -1.96
C TYR A 81 12.23 10.32 -1.01
N TYR A 82 11.16 9.73 -1.55
CA TYR A 82 10.16 8.98 -0.81
C TYR A 82 10.59 7.52 -0.68
N TRP A 83 10.61 6.99 0.55
CA TRP A 83 11.06 5.62 0.84
C TRP A 83 9.89 4.72 1.23
N PHE A 84 9.76 3.61 0.53
CA PHE A 84 8.72 2.60 0.75
C PHE A 84 9.36 1.26 1.09
N GLN A 85 8.84 0.62 2.14
CA GLN A 85 9.13 -0.77 2.45
C GLN A 85 7.98 -1.64 1.96
N VAL A 86 8.29 -2.67 1.19
CA VAL A 86 7.35 -3.73 0.84
C VAL A 86 7.42 -4.77 1.93
N VAL A 87 6.38 -4.83 2.77
CA VAL A 87 6.34 -5.65 3.98
C VAL A 87 5.36 -6.79 3.81
N GLN A 88 5.84 -8.01 3.96
CA GLN A 88 5.02 -9.23 3.99
C GLN A 88 4.60 -9.55 5.43
N HIS A 89 3.33 -9.84 5.62
CA HIS A 89 2.76 -10.28 6.90
C HIS A 89 2.53 -11.79 6.86
N VAL A 90 3.19 -12.51 7.77
CA VAL A 90 3.07 -13.95 7.94
C VAL A 90 2.56 -14.22 9.35
N GLY A 91 1.23 -14.32 9.48
CA GLY A 91 0.59 -14.28 10.80
C GLY A 91 0.89 -12.96 11.50
N THR A 92 1.57 -13.02 12.65
CA THR A 92 2.00 -11.83 13.40
C THR A 92 3.39 -11.32 13.01
N ALA A 93 4.15 -12.10 12.21
CA ALA A 93 5.50 -11.72 11.78
C ALA A 93 5.45 -10.75 10.60
N LYS A 94 6.36 -9.77 10.61
CA LYS A 94 6.56 -8.81 9.52
C LYS A 94 7.94 -9.02 8.90
N LEU A 95 7.99 -9.20 7.58
CA LEU A 95 9.21 -9.40 6.82
C LEU A 95 9.32 -8.30 5.77
N VAL A 96 10.38 -7.49 5.84
CA VAL A 96 10.69 -6.56 4.75
C VAL A 96 11.21 -7.39 3.58
N LYS A 97 10.55 -7.27 2.44
CA LYS A 97 10.92 -7.97 1.21
C LYS A 97 11.73 -7.12 0.26
N MET A 98 11.53 -5.80 0.32
CA MET A 98 12.12 -4.88 -0.63
C MET A 98 12.04 -3.45 -0.10
N ASN A 99 13.09 -2.67 -0.35
CA ASN A 99 13.12 -1.23 -0.07
C ASN A 99 13.12 -0.47 -1.41
N VAL A 100 12.11 0.35 -1.62
CA VAL A 100 11.92 1.13 -2.84
C VAL A 100 12.09 2.60 -2.52
N LYS A 101 12.83 3.34 -3.34
CA LYS A 101 12.93 4.78 -3.25
C LYS A 101 12.44 5.45 -4.52
N VAL A 102 11.71 6.54 -4.35
CA VAL A 102 11.15 7.35 -5.44
C VAL A 102 11.69 8.75 -5.33
N ARG A 103 12.39 9.23 -6.36
CA ARG A 103 12.98 10.58 -6.36
C ARG A 103 11.86 11.64 -6.35
N GLU A 104 11.89 12.60 -5.43
CA GLU A 104 10.80 13.57 -5.24
C GLU A 104 10.50 14.44 -6.48
N ASN A 105 11.55 14.87 -7.19
CA ASN A 105 11.41 15.82 -8.30
C ASN A 105 11.11 15.15 -9.66
N THR A 106 11.56 13.91 -9.85
CA THR A 106 11.46 13.19 -11.15
C THR A 106 10.53 11.99 -11.07
N PHE A 107 10.15 11.58 -9.86
CA PHE A 107 9.42 10.34 -9.61
C PHE A 107 10.12 9.09 -10.15
N LYS A 108 11.45 9.16 -10.36
CA LYS A 108 12.25 8.00 -10.75
C LYS A 108 12.22 6.97 -9.62
N VAL A 109 11.80 5.76 -9.93
CA VAL A 109 11.77 4.62 -9.02
C VAL A 109 13.09 3.87 -9.10
N THR A 110 13.64 3.50 -7.95
CA THR A 110 14.80 2.61 -7.81
C THR A 110 14.59 1.72 -6.61
N ILE A 111 15.16 0.53 -6.65
CA ILE A 111 15.03 -0.50 -5.62
C ILE A 111 16.41 -0.76 -5.03
N LEU A 112 16.51 -0.74 -3.72
CA LEU A 112 17.76 -1.03 -3.02
C LEU A 112 18.02 -2.53 -3.06
N ASP A 113 19.19 -2.90 -3.54
CA ASP A 113 19.74 -4.25 -3.50
C ASP A 113 20.32 -4.51 -2.11
N ASP A 114 19.63 -5.32 -1.31
CA ASP A 114 20.04 -5.60 0.07
C ASP A 114 21.37 -6.38 0.15
N ASP A 115 21.83 -7.04 -0.94
CA ASP A 115 23.08 -7.81 -0.94
C ASP A 115 24.33 -6.90 -1.02
N ASN A 116 24.24 -5.77 -1.71
CA ASN A 116 25.41 -4.92 -2.00
C ASN A 116 25.16 -3.40 -1.82
N GLY A 117 23.93 -2.99 -1.50
CA GLY A 117 23.53 -1.60 -1.34
C GLY A 117 23.38 -0.80 -2.64
N ALA A 118 23.39 -1.45 -3.79
CA ALA A 118 23.23 -0.79 -5.09
C ALA A 118 21.78 -0.35 -5.33
N ASP A 119 21.62 0.69 -6.14
CA ASP A 119 20.31 1.11 -6.64
C ASP A 119 20.05 0.47 -8.00
N LEU A 120 19.06 -0.42 -8.05
CA LEU A 120 18.63 -1.09 -9.26
C LEU A 120 17.37 -0.43 -9.83
N SER A 121 17.22 -0.48 -11.15
CA SER A 121 15.91 -0.28 -11.77
C SER A 121 14.96 -1.43 -11.35
N PRO A 122 13.63 -1.23 -11.43
CA PRO A 122 12.68 -2.32 -11.20
C PRO A 122 12.96 -3.56 -12.04
N GLU A 123 13.29 -3.38 -13.31
CA GLU A 123 13.59 -4.46 -14.25
C GLU A 123 14.89 -5.19 -13.90
N GLU A 124 15.93 -4.46 -13.50
CA GLU A 124 17.20 -5.04 -13.03
C GLU A 124 17.00 -5.87 -11.76
N TYR A 125 16.20 -5.36 -10.82
CA TYR A 125 15.87 -6.06 -9.58
C TYR A 125 15.04 -7.32 -9.84
N GLU A 126 14.02 -7.24 -10.71
CA GLU A 126 13.18 -8.38 -11.12
C GLU A 126 14.01 -9.49 -11.77
N ALA A 127 14.95 -9.13 -12.64
CA ALA A 127 15.85 -10.09 -13.26
C ALA A 127 16.77 -10.78 -12.23
N LYS A 128 17.23 -10.04 -11.21
CA LYS A 128 18.11 -10.56 -10.16
C LYS A 128 17.35 -11.40 -9.11
N TYR A 129 16.13 -10.99 -8.76
CA TYR A 129 15.30 -11.58 -7.70
C TYR A 129 13.89 -11.91 -8.20
N PRO A 130 13.76 -12.91 -9.10
CA PRO A 130 12.45 -13.28 -9.63
C PRO A 130 11.55 -13.84 -8.51
N VAL A 131 10.30 -13.38 -8.49
CA VAL A 131 9.28 -13.89 -7.58
C VAL A 131 8.81 -15.25 -8.09
N LYS A 132 8.77 -16.24 -7.20
CA LYS A 132 8.37 -17.63 -7.48
C LYS A 132 7.05 -17.98 -6.80
#